data_AF-A0A1M2W5R8-F1
#
_entry.id   AF-A0A1M2W5R8-F1
#
_cell.length_a   1.000
_cell.length_b   1.000
_cell.length_c   1.000
_cell.angle_alpha   90.00
_cell.angle_beta   90.00
_cell.angle_gamma   90.00
#
_symmetry.space_group_name_H-M   'P 1'
#
loop_
_entity.id
_entity.type
_entity.pdbx_description
1 polymer ?
#
loop_
_entity_poly.entity_id
_entity_poly.type
_entity_poly.pdbx_seq_one_letter_code
_entity_poly.pdbx_strand_id
1 'polypeptide(L)' 'MGWFSSNKPAESPDPTSRKDRQRCWETRDAYFACLDTANVVKPGDEGTACAETKKTYERNCAKSWVRGDAA' A
#
# COMPACT_ATOMS: atom_id res chain seq x y z
N MET A 1 33.03 -9.81 -12.18
CA MET A 1 31.66 -10.36 -12.27
C MET A 1 30.88 -9.83 -11.09
N GLY A 2 30.24 -8.67 -11.26
CA GLY A 2 29.40 -8.07 -10.23
C GLY A 2 28.09 -7.69 -10.88
N TRP A 3 27.03 -8.43 -10.59
CA TRP A 3 25.70 -8.10 -11.05
C TRP A 3 24.67 -8.74 -10.10
N PHE A 4 23.91 -7.86 -9.43
CA PHE A 4 22.56 -7.98 -8.85
C PHE A 4 22.10 -9.35 -8.32
N SER A 5 21.41 -9.48 -7.19
CA SER A 5 20.67 -8.52 -6.40
C SER A 5 20.25 -9.24 -5.13
N SER A 6 20.47 -8.60 -4.00
CA SER A 6 19.83 -8.80 -2.70
C SER A 6 18.80 -9.94 -2.58
N ASN A 7 19.24 -11.08 -2.08
CA ASN A 7 18.38 -11.94 -1.26
C ASN A 7 18.04 -11.15 0.02
N LYS A 8 16.81 -10.64 0.15
CA LYS A 8 16.23 -10.33 1.46
C LYS A 8 14.92 -11.11 1.61
N PRO A 9 14.80 -11.94 2.65
CA PRO A 9 13.60 -12.73 2.90
C PRO A 9 12.41 -11.81 3.23
N ALA A 10 11.24 -12.33 2.88
CA ALA A 10 9.93 -11.70 2.88
C ALA A 10 9.54 -11.04 4.22
N GLU A 11 9.43 -9.71 4.21
CA GLU A 11 8.58 -8.95 5.14
C GLU A 11 7.94 -7.73 4.47
N SER A 12 8.42 -7.33 3.29
CA SER A 12 7.90 -6.20 2.51
C SER A 12 7.52 -6.64 1.09
N PRO A 13 6.37 -6.21 0.55
CA PRO A 13 5.94 -6.51 -0.82
C PRO A 13 7.01 -6.07 -1.82
N ASP A 14 7.32 -6.95 -2.78
CA ASP A 14 8.34 -6.69 -3.80
C ASP A 14 7.81 -5.67 -4.83
N PRO A 15 8.45 -4.50 -5.00
CA PRO A 15 7.99 -3.47 -5.92
C PRO A 15 8.08 -3.87 -7.41
N THR A 16 8.75 -4.97 -7.74
CA THR A 16 8.86 -5.52 -9.09
C THR A 16 7.86 -6.66 -9.33
N SER A 17 7.30 -7.24 -8.26
CA SER A 17 6.32 -8.32 -8.32
C SER A 17 4.94 -7.79 -8.71
N ARG A 18 4.43 -8.27 -9.84
CA ARG A 18 3.09 -7.94 -10.34
C ARG A 18 1.99 -8.42 -9.38
N LYS A 19 2.21 -9.54 -8.70
CA LYS A 19 1.24 -10.12 -7.74
C LYS A 19 1.12 -9.27 -6.49
N ASP A 20 2.24 -8.77 -5.97
CA ASP A 20 2.24 -7.92 -4.79
C ASP A 20 1.65 -6.54 -5.10
N ARG A 21 1.85 -6.04 -6.33
CA ARG A 21 1.17 -4.84 -6.81
C ARG A 21 -0.35 -5.01 -6.88
N GLN A 22 -0.82 -6.15 -7.37
CA GLN A 22 -2.25 -6.44 -7.42
C GLN A 22 -2.87 -6.43 -6.01
N ARG A 23 -2.24 -7.10 -5.04
CA ARG A 23 -2.68 -7.08 -3.62
C ARG A 23 -2.66 -5.68 -3.01
N CYS A 24 -1.64 -4.89 -3.34
CA CYS A 24 -1.57 -3.50 -2.91
C CYS A 24 -2.76 -2.70 -3.44
N TRP A 25 -3.11 -2.83 -4.73
CA TRP A 25 -4.27 -2.13 -5.30
C TRP A 25 -5.60 -2.58 -4.72
N GLU A 26 -5.79 -3.89 -4.51
CA GLU A 26 -7.02 -4.42 -3.87
C GLU A 26 -7.21 -3.85 -2.46
N THR A 27 -6.14 -3.81 -1.66
CA THR A 27 -6.19 -3.26 -0.30
C THR A 27 -6.26 -1.75 -0.27
N ARG A 28 -5.66 -1.07 -1.26
CA ARG A 28 -5.80 0.37 -1.48
C ARG A 28 -7.26 0.73 -1.76
N ASP A 29 -7.87 0.11 -2.76
CA ASP A 29 -9.23 0.46 -3.17
C ASP A 29 -10.23 0.19 -2.03
N ALA A 30 -10.02 -0.85 -1.22
CA ALA A 30 -10.78 -1.08 0.01
C ALA A 30 -10.59 0.03 1.07
N TYR A 31 -9.37 0.54 1.23
CA TYR A 31 -9.09 1.68 2.12
C TYR A 31 -9.75 2.96 1.61
N PHE A 32 -9.60 3.30 0.33
CA PHE A 32 -10.20 4.49 -0.27
C PHE A 32 -11.73 4.43 -0.31
N ALA A 33 -12.34 3.27 -0.56
CA ALA A 33 -13.79 3.11 -0.47
C ALA A 33 -14.33 3.39 0.96
N CYS A 34 -13.55 3.02 1.99
CA CYS A 34 -13.87 3.37 3.37
C CYS A 34 -13.74 4.88 3.61
N LEU A 35 -12.68 5.51 3.07
CA LEU A 35 -12.50 6.97 3.16
C LEU A 35 -13.66 7.72 2.51
N ASP A 36 -14.08 7.31 1.31
CA ASP A 36 -15.21 7.90 0.58
C ASP A 36 -16.50 7.76 1.38
N THR A 37 -16.74 6.60 1.99
CA THR A 37 -17.92 6.37 2.86
C THR A 37 -17.87 7.24 4.12
N ALA A 38 -16.68 7.45 4.67
CA ALA A 38 -16.45 8.33 5.81
C ALA A 38 -16.40 9.82 5.42
N ASN A 39 -16.54 10.14 4.13
CA ASN A 39 -16.43 11.48 3.55
C ASN A 39 -15.06 12.15 3.84
N VAL A 40 -14.01 11.33 3.91
CA VAL A 40 -12.62 11.72 4.18
C VAL A 40 -11.89 11.86 2.86
N VAL A 41 -11.63 13.10 2.47
CA VAL A 41 -10.93 13.40 1.20
C VAL A 41 -9.42 13.13 1.32
N LYS A 42 -8.86 13.30 2.53
CA LYS A 42 -7.43 13.18 2.77
C LYS A 42 -7.10 11.89 3.51
N PRO A 43 -6.38 10.95 2.87
CA PRO A 43 -5.87 9.77 3.54
C PRO A 43 -4.95 10.18 4.70
N GLY A 44 -5.27 9.76 5.91
CA GLY A 44 -4.65 10.21 7.15
C GLY A 44 -5.63 10.90 8.11
N ASP A 45 -6.66 11.55 7.59
CA ASP A 45 -7.64 12.31 8.39
C ASP A 45 -8.86 11.46 8.81
N GLU A 46 -8.91 10.18 8.44
CA GLU A 46 -9.99 9.25 8.83
C GLU A 46 -10.07 8.92 10.32
N GLY A 47 -9.09 9.34 11.12
CA GLY A 47 -8.98 9.00 12.54
C GLY A 47 -8.98 7.48 12.73
N THR A 48 -10.06 6.95 13.31
CA THR A 48 -10.24 5.51 13.59
C THR A 48 -11.19 4.81 12.61
N ALA A 49 -11.88 5.52 11.73
CA ALA A 49 -12.96 4.95 10.90
C ALA A 49 -12.45 3.87 9.93
N CYS A 50 -11.24 4.04 9.38
CA CYS A 50 -10.64 3.14 8.40
C CYS A 50 -9.27 2.60 8.85
N ALA A 51 -9.04 2.50 10.17
CA ALA A 51 -7.74 2.10 10.71
C ALA A 51 -7.33 0.67 10.32
N GLU A 52 -8.30 -0.25 10.19
CA GLU A 52 -8.04 -1.66 9.86
C GLU A 52 -7.65 -1.82 8.37
N THR A 53 -8.39 -1.17 7.47
CA THR A 53 -8.09 -1.15 6.04
C THR A 53 -6.80 -0.41 5.76
N LYS A 54 -6.51 0.69 6.48
CA LYS A 54 -5.24 1.39 6.44
C LYS A 54 -4.05 0.51 6.83
N LYS A 55 -4.13 -0.20 7.96
CA LYS A 55 -3.07 -1.13 8.39
C LYS A 55 -2.81 -2.20 7.33
N THR A 56 -3.89 -2.71 6.72
CA THR A 56 -3.81 -3.72 5.67
C THR A 56 -3.18 -3.15 4.41
N TYR A 57 -3.55 -1.95 4.01
CA TYR A 57 -2.96 -1.21 2.90
C TYR A 57 -1.47 -0.95 3.13
N GLU A 58 -1.07 -0.42 4.29
CA GLU A 58 0.34 -0.15 4.63
C GLU A 58 1.20 -1.42 4.73
N ARG A 59 0.61 -2.55 5.12
CA ARG A 59 1.30 -3.85 5.18
C ARG A 59 1.50 -4.47 3.79
N ASN A 60 0.50 -4.35 2.92
CA ASN A 60 0.49 -5.00 1.60
C ASN A 60 1.03 -4.12 0.47
N CYS A 61 1.14 -2.80 0.67
CA CYS A 61 1.76 -1.89 -0.29
C CYS A 61 3.20 -1.58 0.06
N ALA A 62 4.06 -1.62 -0.96
CA ALA A 62 5.43 -1.15 -0.82
C ALA A 62 5.42 0.37 -0.57
N LYS A 63 6.12 0.82 0.48
CA LYS A 63 6.28 2.26 0.81
C LYS A 63 6.87 3.08 -0.35
N SER A 64 7.49 2.43 -1.34
CA SER A 64 7.97 3.06 -2.57
C SER A 64 6.84 3.49 -3.51
N TRP A 65 5.71 2.77 -3.54
CA TRP A 65 4.56 3.12 -4.39
C TRP A 65 3.70 4.21 -3.77
N VAL A 66 3.48 4.15 -2.45
CA VAL A 66 2.70 5.17 -1.71
C VAL A 66 3.34 6.57 -1.81
N ARG A 67 4.65 6.65 -2.10
CA ARG A 67 5.38 7.92 -2.32
C ARG A 67 5.31 8.43 -3.77
N GLY A 68 4.95 7.57 -4.73
CA GLY A 68 5.09 7.82 -6.16
C GLY A 68 3.81 8.23 -6.89
N ASP A 69 2.64 8.06 -6.28
CA ASP A 69 1.34 8.47 -6.85
C ASP A 69 0.96 9.92 -6.48
N ALA A 70 1.94 10.76 -6.11
CA ALA A 70 1.81 12.21 -6.06
C ALA A 70 2.44 12.81 -7.32
N ALA A 71 1.76 12.64 -8.45
CA ALA A 71 2.03 13.37 -9.69
C ALA A 71 0.73 14.02 -10.16
#